data_AF-A0A7C6ZA82-F1
#
_entry.id   AF-A0A7C6ZA82-F1
#
_cell.length_a   1.000
_cell.length_b   1.000
_cell.length_c   1.000
_cell.angle_alpha   90.00
_cell.angle_beta   90.00
_cell.angle_gamma   90.00
#
_symmetry.space_group_name_H-M   'P 1'
#
loop_
_entity.id
_entity.type
_entity.pdbx_description
1 polymer ?
#
loop_
_entity_poly.entity_id
_entity_poly.type
_entity_poly.pdbx_seq_one_letter_code
_entity_poly.pdbx_strand_id
1 'polypeptide(L)'
;MAKSGWFARSRMWVTSSVVAVAICLFSVGALACTTILVTPGASVDGSASVTQTADCGMCTFEIEKVPAKDWPEGATVEVPFLPQFTGGYQIHDAMKSTGVFIPQVKHTYGYIKGIFGMINEKQVGISETTTSNRPESKNSNGILDITNLSMFAMERAATAREAIRVMGDLAVKYGYKDNGEALAVSDPHEVWLFEISGPGPLWEPGCGDPGAYWVAERVPDGHIASCCNNAVIDVIDWDDSENFMYGPGIKEFAIEKGWYDPSSGEPFSWRKHFCNATRYATCARRVWRIFCLAAPSLASTLNEENLPFSVPVDKKLSIADIAAINRDHYEGTPYDATKGIMAGPWGDPRRKGTIPPIDGERYAFQRMIAIPGCEYSIITQSRAYLPDEIGGVLWYAPADPDASTYVPFYNSVTKISSSLNTEAGDHHTLTRTSYWWAVSTVSTYADLKYSYISKDIQAVRDQYEGFALKTQAAIDAAALQLYQQDPALAVEFLTDYCNRNVEAARDAYWALLDKLMCKYNALTITENGKITTPTLPEEWVRMMIKFDTGDWYKQ
;
A
#
# COMPACT_ATOMS: atom_id res chain seq x y z
N MET A 1 -89.66 -0.34 10.38
CA MET A 1 -89.59 0.21 11.76
C MET A 1 -88.26 -0.19 12.37
N ALA A 2 -87.55 0.83 12.88
CA ALA A 2 -86.49 0.89 13.89
C ALA A 2 -85.59 -0.33 14.25
N LYS A 3 -84.29 -0.07 14.05
CA LYS A 3 -83.16 -0.10 15.01
C LYS A 3 -82.51 -1.42 15.49
N SER A 4 -81.19 -1.41 15.24
CA SER A 4 -80.04 -1.70 16.12
C SER A 4 -79.68 -3.14 16.49
N GLY A 5 -78.40 -3.47 16.28
CA GLY A 5 -77.73 -4.63 16.88
C GLY A 5 -76.41 -4.99 16.19
N TRP A 6 -75.35 -4.26 16.53
CA TRP A 6 -73.94 -4.56 16.19
C TRP A 6 -73.45 -5.85 16.89
N PHE A 7 -72.85 -6.80 16.15
CA PHE A 7 -71.41 -7.11 16.16
C PHE A 7 -71.08 -8.36 15.31
N ALA A 8 -69.89 -8.30 14.72
CA ALA A 8 -69.46 -8.94 13.49
C ALA A 8 -69.06 -10.43 13.57
N ARG A 9 -69.30 -11.13 12.46
CA ARG A 9 -68.66 -12.40 12.08
C ARG A 9 -67.67 -12.17 10.93
N SER A 10 -66.48 -12.76 11.10
CA SER A 10 -65.65 -13.45 10.10
C SER A 10 -65.22 -12.74 8.80
N ARG A 11 -63.91 -12.51 8.64
CA ARG A 11 -63.01 -13.19 7.68
C ARG A 11 -61.79 -12.32 7.36
N MET A 12 -60.65 -12.74 7.91
CA MET A 12 -59.45 -13.14 7.17
C MET A 12 -59.03 -12.26 5.98
N TRP A 13 -58.11 -11.33 6.22
CA TRP A 13 -57.02 -10.96 5.30
C TRP A 13 -55.79 -10.60 6.15
N VAL A 14 -54.87 -11.56 6.27
CA VAL A 14 -53.50 -11.32 6.74
C VAL A 14 -52.74 -10.82 5.51
N THR A 15 -52.50 -9.52 5.44
CA THR A 15 -51.47 -8.95 4.57
C THR A 15 -50.33 -8.49 5.46
N SER A 16 -49.49 -9.45 5.88
CA SER A 16 -48.17 -9.17 6.42
C SER A 16 -47.27 -8.73 5.27
N SER A 17 -47.08 -7.42 5.14
CA SER A 17 -46.01 -6.84 4.32
C SER A 17 -44.66 -7.15 4.98
N VAL A 18 -44.05 -8.26 4.57
CA VAL A 18 -42.64 -8.54 4.85
C VAL A 18 -41.82 -7.59 3.98
N VAL A 19 -41.29 -6.54 4.59
CA VAL A 19 -40.18 -5.76 4.01
C VAL A 19 -38.96 -6.67 4.07
N ALA A 20 -38.66 -7.35 2.97
CA ALA A 20 -37.38 -8.01 2.78
C ALA A 20 -36.31 -6.91 2.66
N VAL A 21 -35.61 -6.63 3.75
CA VAL A 21 -34.37 -5.86 3.71
C VAL A 21 -33.34 -6.75 3.01
N ALA A 22 -33.20 -6.57 1.69
CA ALA A 22 -32.04 -7.04 0.97
C ALA A 22 -30.83 -6.26 1.49
N ILE A 23 -30.12 -6.82 2.47
CA ILE A 23 -28.77 -6.36 2.80
C ILE A 23 -27.91 -6.79 1.62
N CYS A 24 -27.83 -5.93 0.60
CA CYS A 24 -26.74 -5.98 -0.35
C CYS A 24 -25.47 -5.65 0.46
N LEU A 25 -24.77 -6.71 0.89
CA LEU A 25 -23.39 -6.61 1.34
C LEU A 25 -22.56 -6.21 0.12
N PHE A 26 -22.56 -4.92 -0.20
CA PHE A 26 -21.48 -4.36 -1.00
C PHE A 26 -20.22 -4.51 -0.17
N SER A 27 -19.26 -5.30 -0.65
CA SER A 27 -17.90 -5.26 -0.12
C SER A 27 -17.38 -3.85 -0.39
N VAL A 28 -17.42 -3.00 0.62
CA VAL A 28 -16.67 -1.74 0.58
C VAL A 28 -15.22 -2.18 0.47
N GLY A 29 -14.58 -1.89 -0.67
CA GLY A 29 -13.13 -2.08 -0.79
C GLY A 29 -12.49 -1.33 0.37
N ALA A 30 -11.64 -2.00 1.13
CA ALA A 30 -10.79 -1.37 2.12
C ALA A 30 -9.37 -1.33 1.54
N LEU A 31 -8.67 -0.21 1.70
CA LEU A 31 -7.28 -0.07 1.33
C LEU A 31 -6.50 -0.94 2.32
N ALA A 32 -5.94 -2.03 1.84
CA ALA A 32 -5.38 -3.09 2.68
C ALA A 32 -3.86 -3.15 2.56
N CYS A 33 -3.19 -2.01 2.46
CA CYS A 33 -1.77 -1.90 2.09
C CYS A 33 -0.79 -2.57 3.05
N THR A 34 0.38 -2.93 2.54
CA THR A 34 1.55 -3.33 3.34
C THR A 34 2.63 -2.25 3.23
N THR A 35 3.17 -1.80 4.35
CA THR A 35 4.26 -0.83 4.38
C THR A 35 5.48 -1.38 5.13
N ILE A 36 6.67 -1.20 4.56
CA ILE A 36 7.96 -1.61 5.14
C ILE A 36 8.86 -0.38 5.24
N LEU A 37 9.63 -0.29 6.33
CA LEU A 37 10.55 0.79 6.63
C LEU A 37 11.94 0.19 6.82
N VAL A 38 12.91 0.59 6.00
CA VAL A 38 14.30 0.11 6.04
C VAL A 38 15.24 1.30 6.24
N THR A 39 15.98 1.27 7.34
CA THR A 39 16.93 2.34 7.69
C THR A 39 18.23 2.28 6.89
N PRO A 40 18.99 3.39 6.77
CA PRO A 40 20.31 3.40 6.14
C PRO A 40 21.27 2.31 6.64
N GLY A 41 21.31 2.07 7.95
CA GLY A 41 22.13 1.03 8.57
C GLY A 41 21.70 -0.38 8.17
N ALA A 42 20.41 -0.58 7.87
CA ALA A 42 19.83 -1.85 7.44
C ALA A 42 19.95 -2.10 5.94
N SER A 43 20.31 -1.10 5.13
CA SER A 43 20.46 -1.25 3.68
C SER A 43 21.91 -1.51 3.26
N VAL A 44 22.08 -2.16 2.09
CA VAL A 44 23.40 -2.49 1.52
C VAL A 44 24.15 -1.24 1.09
N ASP A 45 23.44 -0.26 0.52
CA ASP A 45 24.00 0.96 -0.06
C ASP A 45 23.95 2.17 0.88
N GLY A 46 23.39 2.03 2.09
CA GLY A 46 23.24 3.13 3.04
C GLY A 46 22.08 4.08 2.70
N SER A 47 21.13 3.64 1.87
CA SER A 47 19.91 4.38 1.59
C SER A 47 18.81 4.09 2.61
N ALA A 48 17.93 5.07 2.80
CA ALA A 48 16.66 4.88 3.48
C ALA A 48 15.58 4.49 2.48
N SER A 49 14.69 3.58 2.87
CA SER A 49 13.58 3.13 2.03
C SER A 49 12.29 2.97 2.81
N VAL A 50 11.19 3.41 2.21
CA VAL A 50 9.83 3.01 2.59
C VAL A 50 9.14 2.35 1.40
N THR A 51 8.27 1.38 1.67
CA THR A 51 7.55 0.65 0.63
C THR A 51 6.05 0.74 0.82
N GLN A 52 5.32 0.55 -0.27
CA GLN A 52 3.88 0.34 -0.27
C GLN A 52 3.53 -0.81 -1.20
N THR A 53 2.63 -1.70 -0.80
CA THR A 53 1.72 -2.40 -1.71
C THR A 53 0.36 -1.71 -1.64
N ALA A 54 -0.02 -0.96 -2.67
CA ALA A 54 -1.26 -0.16 -2.67
C ALA A 54 -2.46 -1.05 -3.02
N ASP A 55 -2.97 -1.73 -2.01
CA ASP A 55 -3.92 -2.83 -2.15
C ASP A 55 -5.37 -2.34 -2.08
N CYS A 56 -6.00 -2.12 -3.24
CA CYS A 56 -7.34 -1.52 -3.33
C CYS A 56 -8.27 -2.23 -4.35
N GLY A 57 -7.76 -2.52 -5.55
CA GLY A 57 -8.47 -3.18 -6.65
C GLY A 57 -9.53 -2.32 -7.36
N MET A 58 -9.67 -1.05 -6.98
CA MET A 58 -10.60 -0.05 -7.55
C MET A 58 -10.08 1.39 -7.35
N CYS A 59 -8.78 1.56 -7.07
CA CYS A 59 -8.18 2.88 -6.90
C CYS A 59 -7.49 3.29 -8.19
N THR A 60 -7.12 4.56 -8.35
CA THR A 60 -6.34 4.94 -9.53
C THR A 60 -4.95 4.29 -9.46
N PHE A 61 -4.43 3.87 -10.62
CA PHE A 61 -3.04 3.45 -10.80
C PHE A 61 -2.21 4.50 -11.54
N GLU A 62 -2.79 5.64 -11.88
CA GLU A 62 -2.06 6.69 -12.60
C GLU A 62 -1.06 7.40 -11.68
N ILE A 63 0.06 7.83 -12.26
CA ILE A 63 1.11 8.59 -11.57
C ILE A 63 1.28 9.95 -12.24
N GLU A 64 1.50 10.97 -11.42
CA GLU A 64 1.74 12.34 -11.86
C GLU A 64 3.04 12.90 -11.27
N LYS A 65 3.76 13.70 -12.06
CA LYS A 65 4.80 14.61 -11.56
C LYS A 65 4.18 15.99 -11.36
N VAL A 66 4.17 16.45 -10.11
CA VAL A 66 3.80 17.82 -9.76
C VAL A 66 5.09 18.67 -9.74
N PRO A 67 5.15 19.78 -10.49
CA PRO A 67 6.34 20.64 -10.53
C PRO A 67 6.46 21.51 -9.28
N ALA A 68 7.69 21.87 -8.92
CA ALA A 68 7.96 22.90 -7.92
C ALA A 68 7.36 24.24 -8.35
N LYS A 69 6.94 25.06 -7.39
CA LYS A 69 6.24 26.31 -7.69
C LYS A 69 6.46 27.37 -6.62
N ASP A 70 6.72 28.60 -7.08
CA ASP A 70 6.69 29.79 -6.24
C ASP A 70 5.28 30.40 -6.22
N TRP A 71 4.89 30.86 -5.04
CA TRP A 71 3.58 31.46 -4.77
C TRP A 71 3.75 32.90 -4.25
N PRO A 72 2.84 33.81 -4.64
CA PRO A 72 2.84 35.17 -4.09
C PRO A 72 2.56 35.16 -2.59
N GLU A 73 3.03 36.20 -1.90
CA GLU A 73 2.75 36.37 -0.47
C GLU A 73 1.24 36.41 -0.19
N GLY A 74 0.81 35.71 0.86
CA GLY A 74 -0.61 35.60 1.21
C GLY A 74 -1.42 34.67 0.29
N ALA A 75 -0.78 33.92 -0.61
CA ALA A 75 -1.46 32.93 -1.43
C ALA A 75 -2.19 31.89 -0.57
N THR A 76 -3.29 31.38 -1.13
CA THR A 76 -4.03 30.24 -0.59
C THR A 76 -4.08 29.13 -1.63
N VAL A 77 -4.28 27.90 -1.17
CA VAL A 77 -4.46 26.72 -1.99
C VAL A 77 -5.75 26.02 -1.57
N GLU A 78 -6.48 25.50 -2.54
CA GLU A 78 -7.67 24.71 -2.27
C GLU A 78 -7.28 23.36 -1.64
N VAL A 79 -8.09 22.87 -0.71
CA VAL A 79 -8.04 21.48 -0.23
C VAL A 79 -9.08 20.68 -1.03
N PRO A 80 -8.71 20.06 -2.16
CA PRO A 80 -9.67 19.30 -2.96
C PRO A 80 -10.10 18.03 -2.22
N PHE A 81 -11.29 17.54 -2.55
CA PHE A 81 -11.70 16.19 -2.22
C PHE A 81 -10.96 15.23 -3.15
N LEU A 82 -10.07 14.41 -2.57
CA LEU A 82 -9.28 13.41 -3.27
C LEU A 82 -9.70 12.02 -2.78
N PRO A 83 -10.63 11.35 -3.46
CA PRO A 83 -11.08 10.04 -3.01
C PRO A 83 -9.96 9.03 -3.14
N GLN A 84 -9.64 8.32 -2.05
CA GLN A 84 -8.75 7.15 -2.12
C GLN A 84 -9.35 6.11 -3.07
N PHE A 85 -10.65 5.80 -2.92
CA PHE A 85 -11.41 4.92 -3.81
C PHE A 85 -12.05 5.69 -4.95
N THR A 86 -11.49 5.57 -6.14
CA THR A 86 -12.03 6.21 -7.34
C THR A 86 -13.10 5.39 -8.03
N GLY A 87 -13.37 4.15 -7.59
CA GLY A 87 -14.28 3.23 -8.29
C GLY A 87 -13.70 2.72 -9.60
N GLY A 88 -12.37 2.71 -9.70
CA GLY A 88 -11.62 2.29 -10.88
C GLY A 88 -11.43 3.39 -11.93
N TYR A 89 -11.88 4.62 -11.66
CA TYR A 89 -11.64 5.80 -12.50
C TYR A 89 -10.32 6.49 -12.17
N GLN A 90 -9.90 7.42 -13.02
CA GLN A 90 -8.75 8.28 -12.75
C GLN A 90 -9.06 9.31 -11.65
N ILE A 91 -8.03 9.76 -10.93
CA ILE A 91 -8.18 10.70 -9.82
C ILE A 91 -8.72 12.03 -10.30
N HIS A 92 -8.34 12.48 -11.49
CA HIS A 92 -8.78 13.76 -12.02
C HIS A 92 -10.28 13.77 -12.38
N ASP A 93 -10.86 12.60 -12.70
CA ASP A 93 -12.30 12.43 -12.92
C ASP A 93 -13.06 12.28 -11.59
N ALA A 94 -12.41 11.73 -10.57
CA ALA A 94 -13.02 11.47 -9.26
C ALA A 94 -12.90 12.65 -8.29
N MET A 95 -11.89 13.51 -8.47
CA MET A 95 -11.62 14.66 -7.60
C MET A 95 -12.70 15.73 -7.72
N LYS A 96 -12.94 16.45 -6.61
CA LYS A 96 -13.93 17.53 -6.57
C LYS A 96 -13.37 18.74 -5.85
N SER A 97 -13.71 19.92 -6.36
CA SER A 97 -13.53 21.18 -5.64
C SER A 97 -14.39 21.15 -4.37
N THR A 98 -13.81 21.60 -3.26
CA THR A 98 -14.50 21.76 -1.97
C THR A 98 -14.84 23.22 -1.70
N GLY A 99 -14.19 24.15 -2.40
CA GLY A 99 -14.24 25.58 -2.09
C GLY A 99 -13.56 25.95 -0.78
N VAL A 100 -12.84 25.02 -0.14
CA VAL A 100 -12.13 25.24 1.13
C VAL A 100 -10.67 25.54 0.82
N PHE A 101 -10.16 26.64 1.37
CA PHE A 101 -8.79 27.11 1.12
C PHE A 101 -8.00 27.23 2.42
N ILE A 102 -6.72 26.87 2.35
CA ILE A 102 -5.75 27.10 3.43
C ILE A 102 -4.59 27.98 2.92
N PRO A 103 -3.86 28.68 3.80
CA PRO A 103 -2.65 29.39 3.42
C PRO A 103 -1.65 28.47 2.71
N GLN A 104 -1.04 28.99 1.64
CA GLN A 104 0.01 28.31 0.91
C GLN A 104 1.38 28.87 1.32
N VAL A 105 2.39 28.00 1.29
CA VAL A 105 3.79 28.40 1.52
C VAL A 105 4.35 29.12 0.30
N LYS A 106 5.39 29.95 0.50
CA LYS A 106 6.00 30.73 -0.59
C LYS A 106 6.58 29.85 -1.72
N HIS A 107 7.13 28.69 -1.36
CA HIS A 107 7.72 27.76 -2.32
C HIS A 107 7.23 26.36 -1.98
N THR A 108 6.72 25.65 -2.98
CA THR A 108 6.36 24.23 -2.88
C THR A 108 7.33 23.39 -3.71
N TYR A 109 7.80 22.30 -3.14
CA TYR A 109 8.69 21.37 -3.81
C TYR A 109 7.98 20.56 -4.91
N GLY A 110 8.74 20.12 -5.90
CA GLY A 110 8.26 19.18 -6.92
C GLY A 110 8.26 17.74 -6.42
N TYR A 111 7.26 16.93 -6.79
CA TYR A 111 7.12 15.57 -6.28
C TYR A 111 6.35 14.64 -7.22
N ILE A 112 6.55 13.34 -7.04
CA ILE A 112 5.81 12.28 -7.74
C ILE A 112 4.71 11.78 -6.80
N LYS A 113 3.51 11.57 -7.35
CA LYS A 113 2.36 11.05 -6.61
C LYS A 113 1.58 10.01 -7.42
N GLY A 114 0.95 9.09 -6.70
CA GLY A 114 -0.17 8.29 -7.20
C GLY A 114 -1.42 8.65 -6.40
N ILE A 115 -1.99 7.67 -5.69
CA ILE A 115 -3.06 7.92 -4.70
C ILE A 115 -2.54 8.86 -3.59
N PHE A 116 -1.30 8.62 -3.14
CA PHE A 116 -0.60 9.41 -2.12
C PHE A 116 0.64 10.08 -2.70
N GLY A 117 1.21 11.05 -1.98
CA GLY A 117 2.57 11.52 -2.24
C GLY A 117 3.57 10.37 -2.09
N MET A 118 4.48 10.20 -3.05
CA MET A 118 5.43 9.07 -3.08
C MET A 118 6.86 9.52 -2.74
N ILE A 119 7.39 10.49 -3.47
CA ILE A 119 8.73 11.06 -3.22
C ILE A 119 8.83 12.49 -3.76
N ASN A 120 9.48 13.39 -3.03
CA ASN A 120 9.74 14.76 -3.49
C ASN A 120 11.20 14.98 -3.91
N GLU A 121 11.47 16.14 -4.51
CA GLU A 121 12.81 16.52 -4.98
C GLU A 121 13.84 16.65 -3.84
N LYS A 122 13.41 16.66 -2.58
CA LYS A 122 14.27 16.61 -1.38
C LYS A 122 14.49 15.19 -0.85
N GLN A 123 14.12 14.20 -1.64
CA GLN A 123 14.24 12.77 -1.30
C GLN A 123 13.41 12.38 -0.07
N VAL A 124 12.40 13.19 0.29
CA VAL A 124 11.42 12.77 1.30
C VAL A 124 10.48 11.78 0.63
N GLY A 125 10.47 10.54 1.11
CA GLY A 125 9.63 9.46 0.60
C GLY A 125 8.49 9.13 1.56
N ILE A 126 7.28 8.89 1.04
CA ILE A 126 6.11 8.47 1.82
C ILE A 126 5.51 7.19 1.24
N SER A 127 5.06 6.31 2.13
CA SER A 127 4.12 5.23 1.83
C SER A 127 3.02 5.15 2.88
N GLU A 128 1.88 4.55 2.53
CA GLU A 128 0.66 4.56 3.35
C GLU A 128 0.13 3.15 3.70
N THR A 129 -0.47 3.03 4.88
CA THR A 129 -1.34 1.91 5.25
C THR A 129 -2.44 2.28 6.27
N THR A 130 -3.63 1.73 6.10
CA THR A 130 -4.78 1.99 6.98
C THR A 130 -4.79 1.19 8.27
N THR A 131 -4.43 1.81 9.39
CA THR A 131 -4.40 1.18 10.72
C THR A 131 -5.78 0.93 11.33
N SER A 132 -6.78 1.72 10.93
CA SER A 132 -8.10 1.86 11.57
C SER A 132 -8.02 2.32 13.03
N ASN A 133 -8.94 3.20 13.43
CA ASN A 133 -9.04 3.65 14.81
C ASN A 133 -10.39 3.31 15.42
N ARG A 134 -10.52 3.57 16.72
CA ARG A 134 -11.80 3.48 17.43
C ARG A 134 -12.86 4.33 16.71
N PRO A 135 -14.09 3.82 16.51
CA PRO A 135 -15.15 4.54 15.81
C PRO A 135 -15.44 5.94 16.38
N GLU A 136 -15.24 6.12 17.69
CA GLU A 136 -15.44 7.38 18.40
C GLU A 136 -14.34 8.42 18.12
N SER A 137 -13.34 8.10 17.31
CA SER A 137 -12.36 9.06 16.80
C SER A 137 -12.79 9.70 15.47
N LYS A 138 -13.86 9.22 14.83
CA LYS A 138 -14.31 9.73 13.53
C LYS A 138 -14.92 11.13 13.66
N ASN A 139 -14.67 11.99 12.69
CA ASN A 139 -15.23 13.33 12.60
C ASN A 139 -15.46 13.70 11.13
N SER A 140 -16.60 14.29 10.78
CA SER A 140 -16.91 14.72 9.41
C SER A 140 -16.67 16.21 9.15
N ASN A 141 -16.36 16.98 10.19
CA ASN A 141 -16.18 18.43 10.15
C ASN A 141 -14.73 18.85 9.88
N GLY A 142 -13.76 17.92 10.04
CA GLY A 142 -12.40 18.11 9.57
C GLY A 142 -12.36 18.30 8.05
N ILE A 143 -11.41 19.10 7.55
CA ILE A 143 -11.30 19.36 6.10
C ILE A 143 -10.22 18.51 5.43
N LEU A 144 -9.26 17.97 6.18
CA LEU A 144 -8.13 17.18 5.67
C LEU A 144 -8.35 15.67 5.85
N ASP A 145 -7.99 14.90 4.83
CA ASP A 145 -7.79 13.44 4.91
C ASP A 145 -6.30 13.10 4.73
N ILE A 146 -5.96 11.81 4.85
CA ILE A 146 -4.55 11.38 4.76
C ILE A 146 -3.95 11.66 3.37
N THR A 147 -4.77 11.58 2.33
CA THR A 147 -4.38 11.90 0.96
C THR A 147 -3.92 13.35 0.88
N ASN A 148 -4.75 14.30 1.34
CA ASN A 148 -4.37 15.71 1.38
C ASN A 148 -3.09 15.94 2.20
N LEU A 149 -2.97 15.33 3.38
CA LEU A 149 -1.81 15.48 4.26
C LEU A 149 -0.52 14.99 3.59
N SER A 150 -0.55 13.84 2.91
CA SER A 150 0.60 13.30 2.19
C SER A 150 1.07 14.25 1.07
N MET A 151 0.16 14.88 0.34
CA MET A 151 0.51 15.85 -0.70
C MET A 151 1.10 17.12 -0.10
N PHE A 152 0.53 17.64 0.98
CA PHE A 152 1.09 18.81 1.65
C PHE A 152 2.47 18.55 2.25
N ALA A 153 2.73 17.33 2.76
CA ALA A 153 4.06 16.92 3.19
C ALA A 153 5.06 17.00 2.04
N MET A 154 4.72 16.41 0.89
CA MET A 154 5.58 16.46 -0.30
C MET A 154 5.85 17.89 -0.78
N GLU A 155 4.83 18.76 -0.74
CA GLU A 155 4.95 20.17 -1.13
C GLU A 155 5.82 20.99 -0.18
N ARG A 156 5.82 20.70 1.12
CA ARG A 156 6.28 21.66 2.16
C ARG A 156 7.46 21.19 2.99
N ALA A 157 7.92 19.95 2.85
CA ALA A 157 8.96 19.38 3.71
C ALA A 157 10.22 18.97 2.93
N ALA A 158 11.39 19.26 3.50
CA ALA A 158 12.69 18.82 3.01
C ALA A 158 13.28 17.66 3.82
N THR A 159 12.68 17.29 4.95
CA THR A 159 13.10 16.16 5.80
C THR A 159 11.89 15.35 6.27
N ALA A 160 12.14 14.12 6.75
CA ALA A 160 11.09 13.25 7.29
C ALA A 160 10.40 13.90 8.50
N ARG A 161 11.16 14.54 9.39
CA ARG A 161 10.60 15.26 10.56
C ARG A 161 9.75 16.46 10.16
N GLU A 162 10.20 17.23 9.17
CA GLU A 162 9.39 18.33 8.62
C GLU A 162 8.09 17.82 8.02
N ALA A 163 8.14 16.69 7.29
CA ALA A 163 6.94 16.08 6.72
C ALA A 163 5.94 15.67 7.82
N ILE A 164 6.42 15.01 8.88
CA ILE A 164 5.61 14.66 10.05
C ILE A 164 4.98 15.90 10.69
N ARG A 165 5.75 16.99 10.86
CA ARG A 165 5.23 18.25 11.42
C ARG A 165 4.20 18.89 10.51
N VAL A 166 4.45 18.96 9.20
CA VAL A 166 3.49 19.50 8.23
C VAL A 166 2.17 18.74 8.31
N MET A 167 2.21 17.41 8.30
CA MET A 167 1.00 16.60 8.38
C MET A 167 0.28 16.78 9.71
N GLY A 168 1.01 16.65 10.82
CA GLY A 168 0.48 16.75 12.16
C GLY A 168 -0.12 18.12 12.48
N ASP A 169 0.62 19.20 12.19
CA ASP A 169 0.20 20.57 12.52
C ASP A 169 -0.99 21.02 11.67
N LEU A 170 -1.03 20.64 10.38
CA LEU A 170 -2.18 20.90 9.53
C LEU A 170 -3.41 20.14 10.01
N ALA A 171 -3.27 18.85 10.36
CA ALA A 171 -4.37 18.04 10.87
C ALA A 171 -4.91 18.58 12.20
N VAL A 172 -4.03 18.95 13.13
CA VAL A 172 -4.42 19.57 14.42
C VAL A 172 -5.15 20.88 14.21
N LYS A 173 -4.71 21.71 13.27
CA LYS A 173 -5.27 23.05 13.03
C LYS A 173 -6.60 23.02 12.27
N TYR A 174 -6.69 22.20 11.23
CA TYR A 174 -7.78 22.22 10.26
C TYR A 174 -8.76 21.03 10.40
N GLY A 175 -8.44 20.07 11.25
CA GLY A 175 -9.27 18.91 11.49
C GLY A 175 -9.00 17.79 10.49
N TYR A 176 -8.93 16.57 11.02
CA TYR A 176 -8.78 15.34 10.27
C TYR A 176 -10.09 14.56 10.21
N LYS A 177 -10.49 14.14 9.01
CA LYS A 177 -11.81 13.56 8.73
C LYS A 177 -11.80 12.08 8.32
N ASP A 178 -10.62 11.48 8.21
CA ASP A 178 -10.46 10.11 7.75
C ASP A 178 -10.56 9.08 8.91
N ASN A 179 -10.42 7.80 8.57
CA ASN A 179 -10.20 6.74 9.55
C ASN A 179 -8.76 6.79 10.10
N GLY A 180 -8.37 5.83 10.94
CA GLY A 180 -6.97 5.68 11.34
C GLY A 180 -6.07 5.27 10.19
N GLU A 181 -5.03 6.05 9.97
CA GLU A 181 -4.05 5.85 8.90
C GLU A 181 -2.63 5.92 9.45
N ALA A 182 -1.70 5.29 8.75
CA ALA A 182 -0.27 5.39 9.01
C ALA A 182 0.50 5.72 7.74
N LEU A 183 1.52 6.57 7.88
CA LEU A 183 2.45 6.92 6.84
C LEU A 183 3.86 6.58 7.29
N ALA A 184 4.55 5.72 6.54
CA ALA A 184 5.99 5.63 6.69
C ALA A 184 6.63 6.79 5.94
N VAL A 185 7.57 7.47 6.59
CA VAL A 185 8.23 8.66 6.08
C VAL A 185 9.73 8.43 6.13
N SER A 186 10.41 8.61 5.01
CA SER A 186 11.86 8.54 4.90
C SER A 186 12.44 9.85 4.40
N ASP A 187 13.67 10.12 4.77
CA ASP A 187 14.58 11.04 4.08
C ASP A 187 15.96 10.35 3.97
N PRO A 188 17.00 10.98 3.41
CA PRO A 188 18.30 10.33 3.25
C PRO A 188 18.99 9.84 4.55
N HIS A 189 18.48 10.20 5.73
CA HIS A 189 19.15 9.95 7.01
C HIS A 189 18.33 9.12 8.00
N GLU A 190 17.01 9.19 7.92
CA GLU A 190 16.15 8.52 8.89
C GLU A 190 14.82 8.06 8.30
N VAL A 191 14.18 7.13 9.02
CA VAL A 191 12.89 6.56 8.65
C VAL A 191 11.99 6.53 9.88
N TRP A 192 10.74 6.92 9.69
CA TRP A 192 9.75 7.13 10.72
C TRP A 192 8.43 6.48 10.34
N LEU A 193 7.69 5.99 11.32
CA LEU A 193 6.28 5.68 11.15
C LEU A 193 5.45 6.76 11.83
N PHE A 194 4.53 7.39 11.10
CA PHE A 194 3.53 8.34 11.60
C PHE A 194 2.17 7.66 11.62
N GLU A 195 1.46 7.71 12.74
CA GLU A 195 0.09 7.21 12.89
C GLU A 195 -0.83 8.35 13.36
N ILE A 196 -2.00 8.47 12.75
CA ILE A 196 -2.95 9.57 12.99
C ILE A 196 -4.35 9.05 13.29
N SER A 197 -5.08 9.85 14.07
CA SER A 197 -6.48 9.70 14.36
C SER A 197 -7.26 11.00 14.30
N GLY A 198 -8.54 10.87 13.96
CA GLY A 198 -9.49 11.97 14.07
C GLY A 198 -9.76 12.40 15.51
N PRO A 199 -10.34 13.61 15.67
CA PRO A 199 -10.55 14.27 16.96
C PRO A 199 -11.82 13.82 17.70
N GLY A 200 -12.57 12.89 17.10
CA GLY A 200 -13.86 12.42 17.60
C GLY A 200 -15.06 13.27 17.17
N PRO A 201 -16.29 12.75 17.39
CA PRO A 201 -17.49 13.23 16.72
C PRO A 201 -18.00 14.60 17.18
N LEU A 202 -17.48 15.13 18.29
CA LEU A 202 -17.91 16.41 18.87
C LEU A 202 -16.97 17.57 18.53
N TRP A 203 -15.85 17.31 17.85
CA TRP A 203 -14.93 18.35 17.46
C TRP A 203 -15.51 19.24 16.36
N GLU A 204 -15.31 20.55 16.50
CA GLU A 204 -15.69 21.57 15.54
C GLU A 204 -14.50 22.50 15.27
N PRO A 205 -14.33 23.01 14.04
CA PRO A 205 -13.30 23.98 13.73
C PRO A 205 -13.33 25.18 14.68
N GLY A 206 -12.22 25.42 15.39
CA GLY A 206 -12.08 26.54 16.32
C GLY A 206 -12.64 26.31 17.73
N CYS A 207 -13.03 25.08 18.10
CA CYS A 207 -13.51 24.78 19.46
C CYS A 207 -12.41 24.84 20.56
N GLY A 208 -11.14 24.92 20.16
CA GLY A 208 -9.99 24.99 21.07
C GLY A 208 -9.30 23.64 21.30
N ASP A 209 -9.95 22.53 20.96
CA ASP A 209 -9.39 21.18 21.04
C ASP A 209 -8.60 20.82 19.77
N PRO A 210 -7.61 19.91 19.86
CA PRO A 210 -6.86 19.45 18.70
C PRO A 210 -7.77 18.80 17.64
N GLY A 211 -7.63 19.23 16.37
CA GLY A 211 -8.37 18.66 15.24
C GLY A 211 -7.90 17.29 14.77
N ALA A 212 -6.83 16.76 15.37
CA ALA A 212 -6.35 15.40 15.18
C ALA A 212 -5.45 15.01 16.34
N TYR A 213 -5.27 13.72 16.53
CA TYR A 213 -4.30 13.12 17.45
C TYR A 213 -3.33 12.28 16.63
N TRP A 214 -2.03 12.42 16.84
CA TRP A 214 -1.05 11.70 16.05
C TRP A 214 0.23 11.42 16.84
N VAL A 215 0.91 10.34 16.51
CA VAL A 215 2.21 9.96 17.06
C VAL A 215 3.11 9.49 15.92
N ALA A 216 4.41 9.67 16.06
CA ALA A 216 5.40 9.10 15.18
C ALA A 216 6.58 8.54 15.98
N GLU A 217 7.09 7.40 15.53
CA GLU A 217 8.23 6.70 16.12
C GLU A 217 9.33 6.49 15.07
N ARG A 218 10.57 6.82 15.42
CA ARG A 218 11.76 6.62 14.59
C ARG A 218 12.14 5.16 14.57
N VAL A 219 12.44 4.62 13.40
CA VAL A 219 13.03 3.29 13.28
C VAL A 219 14.51 3.37 13.66
N PRO A 220 15.01 2.56 14.63
CA PRO A 220 16.42 2.53 14.98
C PRO A 220 17.31 2.19 13.77
N ASP A 221 18.46 2.83 13.65
CA ASP A 221 19.37 2.54 12.54
C ASP A 221 19.86 1.08 12.58
N GLY A 222 19.89 0.41 11.42
CA GLY A 222 20.14 -1.03 11.35
C GLY A 222 18.90 -1.91 11.50
N HIS A 223 17.72 -1.32 11.71
CA HIS A 223 16.46 -2.06 11.82
C HIS A 223 15.57 -1.94 10.58
N ILE A 224 14.63 -2.87 10.52
CA ILE A 224 13.43 -2.88 9.68
C ILE A 224 12.18 -2.77 10.57
N ALA A 225 11.20 -1.98 10.13
CA ALA A 225 9.87 -1.92 10.73
C ALA A 225 8.80 -2.18 9.66
N SER A 226 7.57 -2.51 10.08
CA SER A 226 6.46 -2.67 9.15
C SER A 226 5.13 -2.37 9.82
N CYS A 227 4.23 -1.76 9.04
CA CYS A 227 2.84 -1.55 9.41
C CYS A 227 1.94 -2.17 8.33
N CYS A 228 0.99 -2.98 8.77
CA CYS A 228 0.12 -3.77 7.89
C CYS A 228 -1.33 -3.65 8.33
N ASN A 229 -1.98 -2.54 8.05
CA ASN A 229 -3.36 -2.25 8.42
C ASN A 229 -3.73 -2.42 9.91
N ASN A 230 -2.78 -2.22 10.81
CA ASN A 230 -2.97 -2.17 12.26
C ASN A 230 -1.90 -1.24 12.82
N ALA A 231 -2.27 -0.41 13.77
CA ALA A 231 -1.31 0.40 14.51
C ALA A 231 -0.25 -0.48 15.19
N VAL A 232 1.01 -0.05 15.11
CA VAL A 232 2.17 -0.78 15.66
C VAL A 232 2.95 0.02 16.70
N ILE A 233 2.80 1.35 16.74
CA ILE A 233 3.41 2.19 17.78
C ILE A 233 2.78 1.83 19.13
N ASP A 234 3.61 1.35 20.06
CA ASP A 234 3.15 0.84 21.36
C ASP A 234 3.23 1.91 22.44
N VAL A 235 4.12 1.72 23.43
CA VAL A 235 4.30 2.66 24.53
C VAL A 235 5.05 3.89 24.04
N ILE A 236 4.46 5.07 24.26
CA ILE A 236 5.09 6.34 23.92
C ILE A 236 6.03 6.72 25.06
N ASP A 237 7.32 6.90 24.75
CA ASP A 237 8.26 7.55 25.65
C ASP A 237 8.17 9.08 25.45
N TRP A 238 7.55 9.75 26.44
CA TRP A 238 7.27 11.18 26.38
C TRP A 238 8.51 12.05 26.59
N ASP A 239 9.60 11.47 27.13
CA ASP A 239 10.85 12.18 27.40
C ASP A 239 11.88 11.99 26.27
N ASP A 240 11.61 11.10 25.31
CA ASP A 240 12.47 10.82 24.16
C ASP A 240 12.01 11.55 22.89
N SER A 241 12.31 12.85 22.82
CA SER A 241 12.02 13.66 21.63
C SER A 241 12.86 13.31 20.40
N GLU A 242 13.91 12.49 20.56
CA GLU A 242 14.77 12.08 19.45
C GLU A 242 14.11 10.98 18.62
N ASN A 243 13.42 10.05 19.28
CA ASN A 243 12.74 8.92 18.65
C ASN A 243 11.22 9.01 18.64
N PHE A 244 10.61 9.92 19.40
CA PHE A 244 9.17 10.16 19.37
C PHE A 244 8.80 11.60 18.99
N MET A 245 7.76 11.73 18.18
CA MET A 245 7.08 12.99 17.88
C MET A 245 5.58 12.78 18.05
N TYR A 246 4.86 13.73 18.64
CA TYR A 246 3.43 13.56 18.85
C TYR A 246 2.67 14.89 18.86
N GLY A 247 1.39 14.80 18.56
CA GLY A 247 0.42 15.89 18.66
C GLY A 247 -0.05 16.12 20.10
N PRO A 248 -0.66 17.28 20.38
CA PRO A 248 -1.18 17.59 21.70
C PRO A 248 -2.43 16.76 22.05
N GLY A 249 -2.70 16.58 23.35
CA GLY A 249 -3.99 16.10 23.86
C GLY A 249 -4.25 14.60 23.79
N ILE A 250 -3.30 13.78 23.33
CA ILE A 250 -3.48 12.33 23.10
C ILE A 250 -3.92 11.62 24.40
N LYS A 251 -3.19 11.87 25.49
CA LYS A 251 -3.42 11.19 26.77
C LYS A 251 -4.71 11.70 27.42
N GLU A 252 -4.95 12.99 27.37
CA GLU A 252 -6.13 13.66 27.91
C GLU A 252 -7.40 13.14 27.24
N PHE A 253 -7.41 13.05 25.91
CA PHE A 253 -8.54 12.53 25.15
C PHE A 253 -8.81 11.06 25.45
N ALA A 254 -7.76 10.23 25.53
CA ALA A 254 -7.92 8.83 25.89
C ALA A 254 -8.47 8.62 27.32
N ILE A 255 -8.12 9.50 28.26
CA ILE A 255 -8.68 9.51 29.62
C ILE A 255 -10.15 9.92 29.59
N GLU A 256 -10.49 11.00 28.87
CA GLU A 256 -11.86 11.48 28.72
C GLU A 256 -12.79 10.39 28.16
N LYS A 257 -12.32 9.63 27.17
CA LYS A 257 -13.07 8.51 26.58
C LYS A 257 -13.06 7.24 27.43
N GLY A 258 -12.32 7.21 28.54
CA GLY A 258 -12.17 6.04 29.40
C GLY A 258 -11.38 4.89 28.74
N TRP A 259 -10.56 5.20 27.73
CA TRP A 259 -9.70 4.21 27.07
C TRP A 259 -8.42 3.95 27.83
N TYR A 260 -7.97 4.93 28.61
CA TYR A 260 -6.78 4.84 29.45
C TYR A 260 -7.10 5.29 30.87
N ASP A 261 -6.77 4.44 31.85
CA ASP A 261 -6.85 4.76 33.26
C ASP A 261 -5.44 5.05 33.81
N PRO A 262 -5.13 6.31 34.16
CA PRO A 262 -3.81 6.67 34.68
C PRO A 262 -3.52 6.04 36.06
N SER A 263 -4.54 5.55 36.77
CA SER A 263 -4.39 4.86 38.05
C SER A 263 -4.14 3.35 37.94
N SER A 264 -4.27 2.78 36.74
CA SER A 264 -4.08 1.35 36.48
C SER A 264 -2.65 0.85 36.71
N GLY A 265 -1.67 1.75 36.66
CA GLY A 265 -0.23 1.42 36.71
C GLY A 265 0.35 0.96 35.37
N GLU A 266 -0.48 0.81 34.32
CA GLU A 266 -0.06 0.43 32.98
C GLU A 266 0.45 1.66 32.19
N PRO A 267 1.50 1.53 31.37
CA PRO A 267 1.95 2.61 30.50
C PRO A 267 0.92 2.93 29.40
N PHE A 268 0.91 4.18 28.93
CA PHE A 268 0.08 4.57 27.80
C PHE A 268 0.64 3.98 26.49
N SER A 269 -0.12 3.06 25.89
CA SER A 269 0.14 2.50 24.56
C SER A 269 -0.80 3.09 23.50
N TRP A 270 -0.27 3.60 22.39
CA TRP A 270 -1.04 4.16 21.29
C TRP A 270 -1.88 3.08 20.58
N ARG A 271 -1.24 1.99 20.09
CA ARG A 271 -1.93 0.90 19.40
C ARG A 271 -3.05 0.26 20.24
N LYS A 272 -2.86 0.17 21.56
CA LYS A 272 -3.85 -0.40 22.51
C LYS A 272 -4.98 0.58 22.79
N HIS A 273 -4.66 1.80 23.23
CA HIS A 273 -5.66 2.72 23.75
C HIS A 273 -6.37 3.52 22.66
N PHE A 274 -5.67 3.91 21.59
CA PHE A 274 -6.22 4.75 20.53
C PHE A 274 -6.80 3.94 19.35
N CYS A 275 -6.10 2.89 18.94
CA CYS A 275 -6.43 2.16 17.72
C CYS A 275 -7.17 0.83 17.97
N ASN A 276 -7.05 0.26 19.18
CA ASN A 276 -7.61 -1.05 19.53
C ASN A 276 -7.16 -2.15 18.55
N ALA A 277 -5.86 -2.15 18.19
CA ALA A 277 -5.32 -3.03 17.16
C ALA A 277 -5.19 -4.49 17.64
N THR A 278 -6.03 -5.41 17.13
CA THR A 278 -5.97 -6.85 17.47
C THR A 278 -6.31 -7.78 16.28
N ARG A 279 -5.82 -7.48 15.08
CA ARG A 279 -6.08 -8.31 13.87
C ARG A 279 -4.88 -9.19 13.52
N TYR A 280 -4.81 -10.41 14.07
CA TYR A 280 -3.62 -11.26 13.86
C TYR A 280 -3.49 -11.79 12.44
N ALA A 281 -4.49 -12.57 11.98
CA ALA A 281 -4.40 -13.31 10.72
C ALA A 281 -4.30 -12.45 9.46
N THR A 282 -4.83 -11.22 9.48
CA THR A 282 -4.85 -10.33 8.30
C THR A 282 -3.79 -9.23 8.33
N CYS A 283 -3.22 -8.94 9.51
CA CYS A 283 -2.37 -7.77 9.71
C CYS A 283 -1.04 -8.17 10.36
N ALA A 284 -1.07 -8.64 11.61
CA ALA A 284 0.16 -8.97 12.35
C ALA A 284 0.99 -10.07 11.68
N ARG A 285 0.35 -11.06 11.05
CA ARG A 285 1.03 -12.13 10.31
C ARG A 285 1.93 -11.63 9.18
N ARG A 286 1.52 -10.56 8.48
CA ARG A 286 2.36 -9.93 7.43
C ARG A 286 3.61 -9.31 8.06
N VAL A 287 3.45 -8.57 9.16
CA VAL A 287 4.58 -7.99 9.91
C VAL A 287 5.51 -9.09 10.41
N TRP A 288 4.97 -10.16 11.01
CA TRP A 288 5.73 -11.33 11.43
C TRP A 288 6.54 -11.94 10.29
N ARG A 289 5.94 -12.11 9.11
CA ARG A 289 6.63 -12.68 7.95
C ARG A 289 7.75 -11.77 7.46
N ILE A 290 7.51 -10.46 7.38
CA ILE A 290 8.52 -9.47 7.00
C ILE A 290 9.72 -9.55 7.96
N PHE A 291 9.47 -9.61 9.27
CA PHE A 291 10.53 -9.77 10.26
C PHE A 291 11.24 -11.12 10.14
N CYS A 292 10.54 -12.22 9.88
CA CYS A 292 11.17 -13.52 9.66
C CYS A 292 12.07 -13.55 8.42
N LEU A 293 11.70 -12.83 7.35
CA LEU A 293 12.49 -12.74 6.13
C LEU A 293 13.76 -11.90 6.33
N ALA A 294 13.65 -10.77 7.05
CA ALA A 294 14.76 -9.84 7.28
C ALA A 294 15.67 -10.25 8.46
N ALA A 295 15.13 -10.93 9.46
CA ALA A 295 15.83 -11.41 10.64
C ALA A 295 15.50 -12.90 10.93
N PRO A 296 15.92 -13.84 10.07
CA PRO A 296 15.69 -15.28 10.29
C PRO A 296 16.12 -15.79 11.67
N SER A 297 17.15 -15.20 12.29
CA SER A 297 17.62 -15.53 13.63
C SER A 297 16.55 -15.32 14.72
N LEU A 298 15.61 -14.40 14.50
CA LEU A 298 14.53 -14.07 15.43
C LEU A 298 13.23 -14.85 15.18
N ALA A 299 13.09 -15.52 14.02
CA ALA A 299 11.83 -16.12 13.57
C ALA A 299 11.16 -17.04 14.61
N SER A 300 11.95 -17.80 15.37
CA SER A 300 11.45 -18.72 16.41
C SER A 300 10.96 -18.04 17.70
N THR A 301 11.29 -16.75 17.89
CA THR A 301 10.96 -15.96 19.08
C THR A 301 9.84 -14.95 18.85
N LEU A 302 9.56 -14.61 17.59
CA LEU A 302 8.52 -13.67 17.23
C LEU A 302 7.13 -14.28 17.42
N ASN A 303 6.24 -13.53 18.07
CA ASN A 303 4.85 -13.90 18.28
C ASN A 303 3.94 -12.84 17.65
N GLU A 304 3.05 -13.25 16.74
CA GLU A 304 2.06 -12.38 16.09
C GLU A 304 1.19 -11.60 17.08
N GLU A 305 1.01 -12.11 18.30
CA GLU A 305 0.22 -11.45 19.36
C GLU A 305 0.93 -10.26 20.00
N ASN A 306 2.26 -10.22 19.94
CA ASN A 306 3.06 -9.16 20.54
C ASN A 306 4.37 -8.96 19.74
N LEU A 307 4.23 -8.46 18.51
CA LEU A 307 5.37 -8.08 17.70
C LEU A 307 5.98 -6.76 18.20
N PRO A 308 7.31 -6.63 18.17
CA PRO A 308 7.98 -5.36 18.42
C PRO A 308 7.70 -4.36 17.29
N PHE A 309 7.92 -3.06 17.55
CA PHE A 309 7.83 -2.02 16.53
C PHE A 309 8.78 -2.27 15.34
N SER A 310 10.01 -2.72 15.65
CA SER A 310 11.05 -3.00 14.66
C SER A 310 11.95 -4.17 15.10
N VAL A 311 12.72 -4.73 14.17
CA VAL A 311 13.76 -5.73 14.45
C VAL A 311 15.07 -5.36 13.73
N PRO A 312 16.25 -5.69 14.31
CA PRO A 312 17.51 -5.57 13.57
C PRO A 312 17.52 -6.56 12.41
N VAL A 313 18.11 -6.18 11.28
CA VAL A 313 18.27 -7.10 10.15
C VAL A 313 19.47 -8.03 10.37
N ASP A 314 19.33 -9.32 10.04
CA ASP A 314 20.46 -10.27 10.12
C ASP A 314 21.54 -9.97 9.07
N LYS A 315 21.09 -9.48 7.92
CA LYS A 315 21.92 -9.04 6.80
C LYS A 315 21.33 -7.77 6.23
N LYS A 316 22.20 -6.86 5.81
CA LYS A 316 21.79 -5.65 5.08
C LYS A 316 20.98 -6.03 3.84
N LEU A 317 19.90 -5.29 3.60
CA LEU A 317 18.95 -5.53 2.53
C LEU A 317 19.29 -4.66 1.31
N SER A 318 19.32 -5.26 0.13
CA SER A 318 19.33 -4.54 -1.15
C SER A 318 17.91 -4.18 -1.58
N ILE A 319 17.76 -3.29 -2.57
CA ILE A 319 16.45 -3.03 -3.20
C ILE A 319 15.82 -4.32 -3.74
N ALA A 320 16.63 -5.26 -4.25
CA ALA A 320 16.14 -6.56 -4.72
C ALA A 320 15.56 -7.41 -3.57
N ASP A 321 16.18 -7.39 -2.39
CA ASP A 321 15.69 -8.10 -1.21
C ASP A 321 14.36 -7.50 -0.72
N ILE A 322 14.28 -6.17 -0.67
CA ILE A 322 13.03 -5.45 -0.32
C ILE A 322 11.92 -5.79 -1.32
N ALA A 323 12.24 -5.76 -2.61
CA ALA A 323 11.32 -6.12 -3.68
C ALA A 323 10.87 -7.58 -3.59
N ALA A 324 11.74 -8.50 -3.15
CA ALA A 324 11.39 -9.90 -2.90
C ALA A 324 10.42 -10.06 -1.72
N ILE A 325 10.60 -9.28 -0.63
CA ILE A 325 9.66 -9.30 0.51
C ILE A 325 8.26 -8.83 0.07
N ASN A 326 8.16 -7.78 -0.75
CA ASN A 326 6.87 -7.32 -1.30
C ASN A 326 6.15 -8.37 -2.15
N ARG A 327 6.84 -9.44 -2.58
CA ARG A 327 6.32 -10.51 -3.45
C ARG A 327 5.91 -11.78 -2.69
N ASP A 328 6.04 -11.78 -1.38
CA ASP A 328 5.94 -12.99 -0.57
C ASP A 328 4.48 -13.40 -0.28
N HIS A 329 4.25 -14.71 -0.30
CA HIS A 329 2.99 -15.39 -0.02
C HIS A 329 3.12 -16.42 1.10
N TYR A 330 4.02 -16.17 2.05
CA TYR A 330 4.35 -17.03 3.18
C TYR A 330 5.03 -18.35 2.82
N GLU A 331 5.77 -18.40 1.72
CA GLU A 331 6.43 -19.61 1.22
C GLU A 331 7.29 -20.28 2.30
N GLY A 332 7.13 -21.60 2.44
CA GLY A 332 7.88 -22.40 3.43
C GLY A 332 7.37 -22.30 4.88
N THR A 333 6.24 -21.65 5.12
CA THR A 333 5.58 -21.59 6.45
C THR A 333 4.30 -22.42 6.46
N PRO A 334 3.65 -22.64 7.63
CA PRO A 334 2.31 -23.23 7.68
C PRO A 334 1.22 -22.43 6.94
N TYR A 335 1.51 -21.18 6.54
CA TYR A 335 0.59 -20.27 5.85
C TYR A 335 0.87 -20.16 4.35
N ASP A 336 1.80 -20.96 3.83
CA ASP A 336 2.23 -20.94 2.42
C ASP A 336 1.05 -21.11 1.46
N ALA A 337 0.73 -20.02 0.74
CA ALA A 337 -0.42 -19.98 -0.15
C ALA A 337 -0.22 -20.79 -1.45
N THR A 338 1.01 -21.19 -1.77
CA THR A 338 1.34 -22.05 -2.93
C THR A 338 0.99 -23.52 -2.70
N LYS A 339 0.51 -23.87 -1.50
CA LYS A 339 0.18 -25.24 -1.08
C LYS A 339 -1.32 -25.47 -0.94
N GLY A 340 -1.67 -26.75 -0.90
CA GLY A 340 -3.04 -27.21 -0.65
C GLY A 340 -3.96 -27.14 -1.86
N ILE A 341 -5.18 -27.63 -1.69
CA ILE A 341 -6.15 -27.81 -2.79
C ILE A 341 -6.52 -26.49 -3.49
N MET A 342 -6.56 -25.38 -2.74
CA MET A 342 -6.91 -24.07 -3.28
C MET A 342 -5.82 -23.53 -4.22
N ALA A 343 -4.57 -23.96 -4.09
CA ALA A 343 -3.48 -23.57 -4.99
C ALA A 343 -3.54 -24.26 -6.35
N GLY A 344 -4.48 -25.21 -6.51
CA GLY A 344 -4.59 -26.01 -7.71
C GLY A 344 -3.34 -26.86 -7.94
N PRO A 345 -3.25 -27.53 -9.09
CA PRO A 345 -2.12 -28.38 -9.42
C PRO A 345 -0.84 -27.59 -9.70
N TRP A 346 -0.93 -26.27 -9.87
CA TRP A 346 0.19 -25.41 -10.30
C TRP A 346 0.62 -24.41 -9.23
N GLY A 347 0.19 -24.61 -7.98
CA GLY A 347 0.70 -23.89 -6.81
C GLY A 347 0.42 -22.38 -6.83
N ASP A 348 -0.73 -21.97 -7.37
CA ASP A 348 -1.11 -20.57 -7.49
C ASP A 348 -1.42 -19.98 -6.10
N PRO A 349 -0.60 -19.02 -5.60
CA PRO A 349 -0.83 -18.42 -4.29
C PRO A 349 -1.98 -17.42 -4.32
N ARG A 350 -2.36 -16.91 -5.49
CA ARG A 350 -3.27 -15.77 -5.60
C ARG A 350 -4.68 -16.17 -5.13
N ARG A 351 -5.20 -15.39 -4.16
CA ARG A 351 -6.51 -15.58 -3.53
C ARG A 351 -7.26 -14.25 -3.51
N LYS A 352 -8.54 -14.29 -3.85
CA LYS A 352 -9.46 -13.14 -3.72
C LYS A 352 -10.83 -13.64 -3.28
N GLY A 353 -11.53 -12.80 -2.53
CA GLY A 353 -12.91 -13.04 -2.09
C GLY A 353 -13.03 -13.37 -0.61
N THR A 354 -14.28 -13.53 -0.18
CA THR A 354 -14.65 -13.84 1.20
C THR A 354 -15.13 -15.27 1.30
N ILE A 355 -14.74 -15.98 2.35
CA ILE A 355 -15.29 -17.30 2.65
C ILE A 355 -16.54 -17.09 3.51
N PRO A 356 -17.73 -17.56 3.08
CA PRO A 356 -18.93 -17.43 3.90
C PRO A 356 -18.76 -18.22 5.21
N PRO A 357 -19.42 -17.81 6.31
CA PRO A 357 -19.47 -18.63 7.50
C PRO A 357 -20.13 -19.98 7.19
N ILE A 358 -19.58 -21.06 7.74
CA ILE A 358 -20.10 -22.42 7.60
C ILE A 358 -20.24 -22.98 9.00
N ASP A 359 -21.42 -23.52 9.33
CA ASP A 359 -21.73 -24.11 10.64
C ASP A 359 -21.44 -23.19 11.83
N GLY A 360 -21.61 -21.87 11.65
CA GLY A 360 -21.37 -20.86 12.68
C GLY A 360 -19.91 -20.40 12.78
N GLU A 361 -18.99 -21.07 12.08
CA GLU A 361 -17.57 -20.74 12.08
C GLU A 361 -17.22 -19.77 10.95
N ARG A 362 -16.31 -18.83 11.24
CA ARG A 362 -15.80 -17.85 10.27
C ARG A 362 -14.46 -18.29 9.73
N TYR A 363 -14.32 -18.21 8.41
CA TYR A 363 -13.09 -18.55 7.70
C TYR A 363 -12.62 -17.35 6.89
N ALA A 364 -11.32 -17.23 6.70
CA ALA A 364 -10.72 -16.22 5.85
C ALA A 364 -9.48 -16.81 5.18
N PHE A 365 -9.19 -16.33 3.97
CA PHE A 365 -7.88 -16.57 3.37
C PHE A 365 -6.81 -15.83 4.16
N GLN A 366 -5.59 -16.38 4.14
CA GLN A 366 -4.44 -15.65 4.63
C GLN A 366 -4.24 -14.40 3.80
N ARG A 367 -4.04 -13.27 4.46
CA ARG A 367 -3.67 -12.03 3.76
C ARG A 367 -2.17 -12.06 3.50
N MET A 368 -1.78 -12.47 2.30
CA MET A 368 -0.39 -12.45 1.79
C MET A 368 0.14 -11.03 1.67
N ILE A 369 1.43 -10.80 1.42
CA ILE A 369 1.95 -9.44 1.18
C ILE A 369 1.54 -9.00 -0.22
N ALA A 370 1.92 -9.79 -1.22
CA ALA A 370 1.47 -9.68 -2.60
C ALA A 370 0.02 -10.18 -2.75
N ILE A 371 -0.82 -9.40 -3.44
CA ILE A 371 -2.21 -9.79 -3.73
C ILE A 371 -2.67 -9.27 -5.11
N PRO A 372 -3.61 -9.97 -5.79
CA PRO A 372 -4.13 -9.55 -7.10
C PRO A 372 -4.86 -8.20 -7.11
N GLY A 373 -5.16 -7.63 -5.95
CA GLY A 373 -5.82 -6.33 -5.80
C GLY A 373 -4.86 -5.16 -5.61
N CYS A 374 -3.55 -5.37 -5.73
CA CYS A 374 -2.56 -4.31 -5.67
C CYS A 374 -2.65 -3.45 -6.93
N GLU A 375 -2.74 -2.12 -6.78
CA GLU A 375 -2.69 -1.18 -7.90
C GLU A 375 -1.26 -0.89 -8.33
N TYR A 376 -0.38 -0.76 -7.35
CA TYR A 376 1.04 -0.58 -7.55
C TYR A 376 1.80 -0.96 -6.29
N SER A 377 3.06 -1.33 -6.48
CA SER A 377 4.03 -1.39 -5.40
C SER A 377 5.18 -0.43 -5.65
N ILE A 378 5.59 0.26 -4.59
CA ILE A 378 6.69 1.21 -4.63
C ILE A 378 7.75 0.89 -3.58
N ILE A 379 8.99 1.25 -3.88
CA ILE A 379 10.11 1.32 -2.93
C ILE A 379 10.78 2.67 -3.16
N THR A 380 10.76 3.55 -2.16
CA THR A 380 11.58 4.76 -2.18
C THR A 380 13.02 4.40 -1.83
N GLN A 381 13.98 5.15 -2.36
CA GLN A 381 15.40 4.99 -2.07
C GLN A 381 15.99 6.39 -1.97
N SER A 382 16.27 6.84 -0.76
CA SER A 382 16.84 8.16 -0.46
C SER A 382 18.30 8.03 -0.09
N ARG A 383 19.19 8.72 -0.81
CA ARG A 383 20.64 8.44 -0.84
C ARG A 383 21.44 9.68 -0.47
N ALA A 384 21.89 9.75 0.79
CA ALA A 384 22.59 10.91 1.34
C ALA A 384 23.93 11.24 0.65
N TYR A 385 24.52 10.28 -0.06
CA TYR A 385 25.80 10.43 -0.75
C TYR A 385 25.67 10.98 -2.17
N LEU A 386 24.45 11.34 -2.62
CA LEU A 386 24.18 11.93 -3.92
C LEU A 386 23.38 13.25 -3.76
N PRO A 387 23.53 14.21 -4.70
CA PRO A 387 22.69 15.40 -4.74
C PRO A 387 21.21 15.05 -4.84
N ASP A 388 20.34 15.92 -4.33
CA ASP A 388 18.88 15.78 -4.31
C ASP A 388 18.26 15.38 -5.66
N GLU A 389 18.81 15.91 -6.75
CA GLU A 389 18.37 15.66 -8.12
C GLU A 389 18.66 14.23 -8.62
N ILE A 390 19.54 13.51 -7.94
CA ILE A 390 19.98 12.16 -8.30
C ILE A 390 19.67 11.16 -7.19
N GLY A 391 19.79 11.56 -5.92
CA GLY A 391 19.78 10.67 -4.77
C GLY A 391 18.44 9.97 -4.55
N GLY A 392 17.32 10.60 -4.88
CA GLY A 392 15.99 10.02 -4.70
C GLY A 392 15.58 9.13 -5.87
N VAL A 393 15.31 7.85 -5.62
CA VAL A 393 14.76 6.91 -6.62
C VAL A 393 13.49 6.27 -6.09
N LEU A 394 12.42 6.33 -6.88
CA LEU A 394 11.19 5.58 -6.72
C LEU A 394 11.24 4.36 -7.63
N TRP A 395 11.41 3.18 -7.05
CA TRP A 395 11.24 1.93 -7.77
C TRP A 395 9.74 1.63 -7.84
N TYR A 396 9.18 1.68 -9.05
CA TYR A 396 7.75 1.51 -9.27
C TYR A 396 7.46 0.18 -9.99
N ALA A 397 6.50 -0.57 -9.50
CA ALA A 397 5.96 -1.76 -10.13
C ALA A 397 4.43 -1.64 -10.19
N PRO A 398 3.79 -1.65 -11.37
CA PRO A 398 2.32 -1.62 -11.43
C PRO A 398 1.73 -2.99 -11.06
N ALA A 399 0.47 -2.99 -10.63
CA ALA A 399 -0.30 -4.17 -10.26
C ALA A 399 0.39 -4.99 -9.12
N ASP A 400 0.12 -6.31 -9.07
CA ASP A 400 0.68 -7.22 -8.07
C ASP A 400 2.21 -7.34 -8.22
N PRO A 401 3.01 -7.03 -7.17
CA PRO A 401 4.48 -7.14 -7.24
C PRO A 401 4.98 -8.55 -7.62
N ASP A 402 4.22 -9.61 -7.33
CA ASP A 402 4.60 -11.00 -7.66
C ASP A 402 4.65 -11.27 -9.16
N ALA A 403 3.87 -10.54 -9.94
CA ALA A 403 3.77 -10.62 -11.39
C ALA A 403 4.49 -9.47 -12.10
N SER A 404 4.89 -8.43 -11.35
CA SER A 404 5.41 -7.17 -11.90
C SER A 404 6.94 -7.08 -11.93
N THR A 405 7.44 -6.01 -12.53
CA THR A 405 8.86 -5.65 -12.65
C THR A 405 9.02 -4.22 -12.13
N TYR A 406 9.91 -4.01 -11.16
CA TYR A 406 10.23 -2.68 -10.68
C TYR A 406 11.10 -1.93 -11.69
N VAL A 407 10.68 -0.72 -12.04
CA VAL A 407 11.44 0.21 -12.88
C VAL A 407 11.83 1.46 -12.08
N PRO A 408 13.05 2.01 -12.26
CA PRO A 408 13.51 3.16 -11.49
C PRO A 408 12.98 4.49 -12.03
N PHE A 409 12.45 5.32 -11.13
CA PHE A 409 12.10 6.73 -11.36
C PHE A 409 12.90 7.63 -10.45
N TYR A 410 13.82 8.43 -11.00
CA TYR A 410 14.49 9.45 -10.21
C TYR A 410 13.46 10.52 -9.80
N ASN A 411 13.51 11.01 -8.56
CA ASN A 411 12.55 11.98 -8.02
C ASN A 411 12.51 13.31 -8.81
N SER A 412 13.62 13.65 -9.47
CA SER A 412 13.83 14.88 -10.23
C SER A 412 13.20 14.89 -11.62
N VAL A 413 12.67 13.77 -12.11
CA VAL A 413 12.10 13.70 -13.46
C VAL A 413 11.05 14.80 -13.69
N THR A 414 11.05 15.37 -14.88
CA THR A 414 10.12 16.46 -15.24
C THR A 414 8.90 15.97 -16.00
N LYS A 415 8.92 14.72 -16.47
CA LYS A 415 7.82 14.09 -17.21
C LYS A 415 7.68 12.62 -16.86
N ILE A 416 6.43 12.18 -16.67
CA ILE A 416 6.04 10.78 -16.56
C ILE A 416 5.57 10.26 -17.92
N SER A 417 6.04 9.08 -18.33
CA SER A 417 5.63 8.41 -19.56
C SER A 417 4.11 8.22 -19.64
N SER A 418 3.55 8.28 -20.85
CA SER A 418 2.14 8.01 -21.11
C SER A 418 1.70 6.61 -20.70
N SER A 419 2.66 5.70 -20.49
CA SER A 419 2.40 4.36 -19.97
C SER A 419 1.99 4.29 -18.50
N LEU A 420 2.10 5.38 -17.75
CA LEU A 420 1.74 5.44 -16.33
C LEU A 420 0.83 6.62 -15.95
N ASN A 421 0.72 7.65 -16.80
CA ASN A 421 -0.14 8.80 -16.50
C ASN A 421 -1.57 8.57 -16.99
N THR A 422 -2.36 9.64 -17.11
CA THR A 422 -3.75 9.61 -17.61
C THR A 422 -3.93 8.89 -18.96
N GLU A 423 -2.93 8.84 -19.83
CA GLU A 423 -2.99 8.12 -21.11
C GLU A 423 -2.93 6.59 -20.95
N ALA A 424 -2.52 6.09 -19.78
CA ALA A 424 -2.51 4.66 -19.44
C ALA A 424 -3.92 4.08 -19.22
N GLY A 425 -4.96 4.91 -19.26
CA GLY A 425 -6.34 4.51 -19.03
C GLY A 425 -6.65 4.27 -17.56
N ASP A 426 -7.76 3.57 -17.33
CA ASP A 426 -8.33 3.29 -16.02
C ASP A 426 -8.76 1.82 -15.92
N HIS A 427 -9.44 1.40 -14.84
CA HIS A 427 -9.88 0.01 -14.70
C HIS A 427 -11.02 -0.40 -15.64
N HIS A 428 -11.67 0.57 -16.29
CA HIS A 428 -12.79 0.33 -17.19
C HIS A 428 -12.35 0.30 -18.66
N THR A 429 -11.15 0.79 -18.96
CA THR A 429 -10.64 0.96 -20.32
C THR A 429 -9.22 0.41 -20.46
N LEU A 430 -9.09 -0.76 -21.09
CA LEU A 430 -7.79 -1.31 -21.47
C LEU A 430 -7.17 -0.51 -22.60
N THR A 431 -5.97 0.04 -22.38
CA THR A 431 -5.13 0.63 -23.43
C THR A 431 -3.83 -0.15 -23.59
N ARG A 432 -3.34 -0.28 -24.83
CA ARG A 432 -2.02 -0.90 -25.10
C ARG A 432 -0.86 0.00 -24.69
N THR A 433 -1.11 1.29 -24.46
CA THR A 433 -0.12 2.22 -23.89
C THR A 433 0.17 1.89 -22.43
N SER A 434 -0.82 1.40 -21.70
CA SER A 434 -0.76 1.16 -20.25
C SER A 434 0.26 0.10 -19.86
N TYR A 435 1.17 0.45 -18.94
CA TYR A 435 2.01 -0.54 -18.28
C TYR A 435 1.21 -1.37 -17.27
N TRP A 436 0.26 -0.75 -16.58
CA TRP A 436 -0.60 -1.45 -15.62
C TRP A 436 -1.41 -2.56 -16.29
N TRP A 437 -2.08 -2.28 -17.41
CA TRP A 437 -2.82 -3.33 -18.12
C TRP A 437 -1.91 -4.41 -18.71
N ALA A 438 -0.70 -4.07 -19.13
CA ALA A 438 0.28 -5.06 -19.61
C ALA A 438 0.61 -6.08 -18.51
N VAL A 439 0.90 -5.61 -17.30
CA VAL A 439 1.21 -6.48 -16.15
C VAL A 439 -0.03 -7.20 -15.63
N SER A 440 -1.14 -6.48 -15.45
CA SER A 440 -2.39 -7.03 -14.90
C SER A 440 -2.97 -8.17 -15.76
N THR A 441 -2.89 -8.04 -17.09
CA THR A 441 -3.33 -9.10 -18.01
C THR A 441 -2.42 -10.33 -17.97
N VAL A 442 -1.09 -10.14 -17.90
CA VAL A 442 -0.13 -11.24 -17.70
C VAL A 442 -0.34 -11.92 -16.34
N SER A 443 -0.57 -11.16 -15.27
CA SER A 443 -0.87 -11.68 -13.93
C SER A 443 -2.13 -12.54 -13.96
N THR A 444 -3.21 -12.06 -14.57
CA THR A 444 -4.44 -12.83 -14.75
C THR A 444 -4.21 -14.12 -15.57
N TYR A 445 -3.36 -14.06 -16.60
CA TYR A 445 -3.05 -15.24 -17.39
C TYR A 445 -2.24 -16.28 -16.59
N ALA A 446 -1.44 -15.83 -15.61
CA ALA A 446 -0.66 -16.70 -14.73
C ALA A 446 -1.53 -17.63 -13.88
N ASP A 447 -2.78 -17.28 -13.57
CA ASP A 447 -3.76 -18.13 -12.85
C ASP A 447 -3.91 -19.51 -13.47
N LEU A 448 -3.78 -19.62 -14.79
CA LEU A 448 -3.98 -20.88 -15.51
C LEU A 448 -2.93 -21.93 -15.18
N LYS A 449 -1.69 -21.51 -14.93
CA LYS A 449 -0.54 -22.41 -14.76
C LYS A 449 0.62 -21.74 -14.00
N TYR A 450 0.32 -21.22 -12.81
CA TYR A 450 1.19 -20.33 -12.05
C TYR A 450 2.65 -20.78 -11.97
N SER A 451 2.95 -22.00 -11.51
CA SER A 451 4.33 -22.50 -11.37
C SER A 451 5.15 -22.54 -12.67
N TYR A 452 4.51 -22.47 -13.83
CA TYR A 452 5.17 -22.41 -15.14
C TYR A 452 5.25 -20.97 -15.65
N ILE A 453 4.12 -20.26 -15.63
CA ILE A 453 4.03 -18.89 -16.15
C ILE A 453 4.86 -17.92 -15.29
N SER A 454 4.90 -18.12 -13.96
CA SER A 454 5.75 -17.36 -13.05
C SER A 454 7.23 -17.38 -13.46
N LYS A 455 7.73 -18.48 -14.05
CA LYS A 455 9.11 -18.54 -14.55
C LYS A 455 9.33 -17.67 -15.80
N ASP A 456 8.34 -17.60 -16.67
CA ASP A 456 8.39 -16.70 -17.83
C ASP A 456 8.31 -15.22 -17.39
N ILE A 457 7.51 -14.91 -16.36
CA ILE A 457 7.47 -13.58 -15.73
C ILE A 457 8.80 -13.23 -15.06
N GLN A 458 9.36 -14.15 -14.26
CA GLN A 458 10.66 -13.99 -13.62
C GLN A 458 11.77 -13.74 -14.64
N ALA A 459 11.76 -14.41 -15.79
CA ALA A 459 12.73 -14.16 -16.85
C ALA A 459 12.67 -12.73 -17.40
N VAL A 460 11.47 -12.16 -17.57
CA VAL A 460 11.30 -10.75 -17.94
C VAL A 460 11.78 -9.84 -16.81
N ARG A 461 11.40 -10.12 -15.56
CA ARG A 461 11.87 -9.36 -14.40
C ARG A 461 13.39 -9.32 -14.30
N ASP A 462 14.05 -10.48 -14.35
CA ASP A 462 15.51 -10.60 -14.27
C ASP A 462 16.21 -9.83 -15.39
N GLN A 463 15.58 -9.75 -16.57
CA GLN A 463 16.09 -8.99 -17.70
C GLN A 463 15.98 -7.48 -17.49
N TYR A 464 14.83 -6.97 -17.03
CA TYR A 464 14.59 -5.52 -16.98
C TYR A 464 14.89 -4.90 -15.60
N GLU A 465 14.29 -5.42 -14.53
CA GLU A 465 14.59 -5.00 -13.14
C GLU A 465 16.03 -5.36 -12.78
N GLY A 466 16.48 -6.57 -13.12
CA GLY A 466 17.85 -7.00 -12.88
C GLY A 466 18.88 -6.17 -13.65
N PHE A 467 18.57 -5.70 -14.86
CA PHE A 467 19.44 -4.78 -15.61
C PHE A 467 19.45 -3.38 -14.97
N ALA A 468 18.31 -2.83 -14.59
CA ALA A 468 18.21 -1.54 -13.92
C ALA A 468 19.03 -1.52 -12.62
N LEU A 469 18.89 -2.55 -11.78
CA LEU A 469 19.66 -2.70 -10.54
C LEU A 469 21.18 -2.80 -10.81
N LYS A 470 21.61 -3.61 -11.78
CA LYS A 470 23.04 -3.77 -12.11
C LYS A 470 23.68 -2.53 -12.71
N THR A 471 22.90 -1.70 -13.40
CA THR A 471 23.40 -0.51 -14.10
C THR A 471 23.23 0.79 -13.31
N GLN A 472 22.49 0.78 -12.19
CA GLN A 472 22.18 1.99 -11.41
C GLN A 472 23.43 2.82 -11.09
N ALA A 473 24.49 2.21 -10.56
CA ALA A 473 25.72 2.93 -10.23
C ALA A 473 26.39 3.62 -11.44
N ALA A 474 26.29 3.02 -12.64
CA ALA A 474 26.81 3.63 -13.86
C ALA A 474 25.93 4.79 -14.34
N ILE A 475 24.61 4.66 -14.19
CA ILE A 475 23.65 5.74 -14.47
C ILE A 475 23.84 6.90 -13.50
N ASP A 476 24.02 6.63 -12.21
CA ASP A 476 24.33 7.65 -11.19
C ASP A 476 25.64 8.38 -11.52
N ALA A 477 26.69 7.65 -11.90
CA ALA A 477 27.96 8.25 -12.25
C ALA A 477 27.86 9.16 -13.48
N ALA A 478 27.11 8.74 -14.50
CA ALA A 478 26.85 9.57 -15.68
C ALA A 478 26.01 10.81 -15.34
N ALA A 479 24.96 10.65 -14.54
CA ALA A 479 24.13 11.76 -14.07
C ALA A 479 24.96 12.75 -13.24
N LEU A 480 25.85 12.27 -12.37
CA LEU A 480 26.72 13.12 -11.56
C LEU A 480 27.72 13.91 -12.42
N GLN A 481 28.26 13.32 -13.48
CA GLN A 481 29.12 14.03 -14.44
C GLN A 481 28.37 15.13 -15.20
N LEU A 482 27.11 14.90 -15.56
CA LEU A 482 26.26 15.92 -16.18
C LEU A 482 25.89 17.00 -15.17
N TYR A 483 25.57 16.62 -13.94
CA TYR A 483 25.19 17.52 -12.86
C TYR A 483 26.28 18.55 -12.54
N GLN A 484 27.54 18.11 -12.55
CA GLN A 484 28.70 18.99 -12.34
C GLN A 484 28.87 20.04 -13.45
N GLN A 485 28.31 19.80 -14.63
CA GLN A 485 28.30 20.75 -15.74
C GLN A 485 27.09 21.67 -15.66
N ASP A 486 25.90 21.06 -15.54
CA ASP A 486 24.61 21.73 -15.39
C ASP A 486 23.61 20.74 -14.76
N PRO A 487 23.03 21.04 -13.58
CA PRO A 487 21.99 20.22 -12.98
C PRO A 487 20.83 19.88 -13.92
N ALA A 488 20.46 20.79 -14.82
CA ALA A 488 19.38 20.57 -15.78
C ALA A 488 19.70 19.43 -16.77
N LEU A 489 20.97 19.27 -17.17
CA LEU A 489 21.39 18.17 -18.06
C LEU A 489 21.27 16.81 -17.37
N ALA A 490 21.58 16.72 -16.07
CA ALA A 490 21.39 15.50 -15.31
C ALA A 490 19.90 15.14 -15.21
N VAL A 491 19.04 16.13 -14.93
CA VAL A 491 17.59 15.95 -14.84
C VAL A 491 16.99 15.50 -16.19
N GLU A 492 17.41 16.10 -17.31
CA GLU A 492 16.97 15.70 -18.65
C GLU A 492 17.39 14.26 -18.95
N PHE A 493 18.66 13.92 -18.70
CA PHE A 493 19.19 12.57 -18.89
C PHE A 493 18.43 11.52 -18.07
N LEU A 494 18.17 11.80 -16.79
CA LEU A 494 17.43 10.91 -15.90
C LEU A 494 15.96 10.80 -16.31
N THR A 495 15.32 11.89 -16.75
CA THR A 495 13.94 11.87 -17.28
C THR A 495 13.82 10.94 -18.49
N ASP A 496 14.75 11.03 -19.43
CA ASP A 496 14.80 10.15 -20.60
C ASP A 496 15.07 8.70 -20.22
N TYR A 497 16.02 8.46 -19.32
CA TYR A 497 16.34 7.12 -18.82
C TYR A 497 15.13 6.45 -18.18
N CYS A 498 14.44 7.13 -17.26
CA CYS A 498 13.28 6.58 -16.55
C CYS A 498 12.15 6.22 -17.50
N ASN A 499 11.76 7.15 -18.39
CA ASN A 499 10.66 6.92 -19.33
C ASN A 499 10.97 5.77 -20.30
N ARG A 500 12.21 5.64 -20.78
CA ARG A 500 12.60 4.52 -21.64
C ARG A 500 12.56 3.17 -20.91
N ASN A 501 12.95 3.10 -19.64
CA ASN A 501 12.88 1.85 -18.87
C ASN A 501 11.43 1.37 -18.70
N VAL A 502 10.50 2.29 -18.45
CA VAL A 502 9.07 2.01 -18.29
C VAL A 502 8.48 1.50 -19.59
N GLU A 503 8.76 2.18 -20.69
CA GLU A 503 8.26 1.80 -22.01
C GLU A 503 8.81 0.45 -22.47
N ALA A 504 10.10 0.19 -22.21
CA ALA A 504 10.73 -1.09 -22.51
C ALA A 504 10.14 -2.23 -21.67
N ALA A 505 9.93 -2.01 -20.37
CA ALA A 505 9.29 -3.01 -19.51
C ALA A 505 7.83 -3.26 -19.93
N ARG A 506 7.05 -2.22 -20.23
CA ARG A 506 5.69 -2.36 -20.78
C ARG A 506 5.69 -3.22 -22.05
N ASP A 507 6.53 -2.91 -23.02
CA ASP A 507 6.58 -3.65 -24.29
C ASP A 507 6.94 -5.12 -24.07
N ALA A 508 7.85 -5.38 -23.13
CA ALA A 508 8.21 -6.74 -22.76
C ALA A 508 7.02 -7.52 -22.18
N TYR A 509 6.16 -6.87 -21.39
CA TYR A 509 4.96 -7.52 -20.85
C TYR A 509 3.90 -7.78 -21.92
N TRP A 510 3.71 -6.88 -22.88
CA TRP A 510 2.83 -7.16 -24.01
C TRP A 510 3.35 -8.31 -24.89
N ALA A 511 4.65 -8.31 -25.19
CA ALA A 511 5.28 -9.41 -25.91
C ALA A 511 5.23 -10.72 -25.10
N LEU A 512 5.35 -10.64 -23.77
CA LEU A 512 5.18 -11.79 -22.89
C LEU A 512 3.75 -12.32 -22.97
N LEU A 513 2.72 -11.49 -22.92
CA LEU A 513 1.34 -11.93 -23.09
C LEU A 513 1.14 -12.69 -24.41
N ASP A 514 1.64 -12.16 -25.53
CA ASP A 514 1.58 -12.81 -26.84
C ASP A 514 2.27 -14.18 -26.84
N LYS A 515 3.45 -14.26 -26.21
CA LYS A 515 4.19 -15.52 -26.01
C LYS A 515 3.39 -16.50 -25.16
N LEU A 516 2.82 -16.05 -24.03
CA LEU A 516 2.07 -16.90 -23.10
C LEU A 516 0.81 -17.47 -23.75
N MET A 517 0.09 -16.68 -24.53
CA MET A 517 -1.08 -17.13 -25.29
C MET A 517 -0.74 -18.26 -26.27
N CYS A 518 0.41 -18.18 -26.94
CA CYS A 518 0.88 -19.26 -27.82
C CYS A 518 1.37 -20.47 -27.01
N LYS A 519 2.19 -20.22 -25.99
CA LYS A 519 2.90 -21.23 -25.21
C LYS A 519 1.93 -22.10 -24.39
N TYR A 520 0.91 -21.52 -23.78
CA TYR A 520 0.01 -22.23 -22.86
C TYR A 520 -1.40 -22.47 -23.42
N ASN A 521 -1.56 -22.36 -24.75
CA ASN A 521 -2.84 -22.60 -25.42
C ASN A 521 -3.41 -24.00 -25.11
N ALA A 522 -4.74 -24.07 -24.97
CA ALA A 522 -5.48 -25.30 -24.67
C ALA A 522 -4.93 -26.09 -23.45
N LEU A 523 -4.43 -25.37 -22.43
CA LEU A 523 -3.86 -25.94 -21.20
C LEU A 523 -2.58 -26.78 -21.39
N THR A 524 -2.02 -26.78 -22.61
CA THR A 524 -0.76 -27.46 -22.96
C THR A 524 0.45 -26.56 -22.69
N ILE A 525 1.65 -27.07 -22.98
CA ILE A 525 2.89 -26.30 -23.05
C ILE A 525 3.53 -26.56 -24.40
N THR A 526 3.66 -25.49 -25.20
CA THR A 526 4.34 -25.47 -26.49
C THR A 526 5.72 -24.85 -26.33
N GLU A 527 6.77 -25.68 -26.40
CA GLU A 527 8.16 -25.23 -26.34
C GLU A 527 9.00 -25.99 -27.36
N ASN A 528 9.89 -25.28 -28.07
CA ASN A 528 10.81 -25.87 -29.05
C ASN A 528 10.11 -26.75 -30.11
N GLY A 529 8.91 -26.33 -30.55
CA GLY A 529 8.11 -27.07 -31.54
C GLY A 529 7.40 -28.32 -31.00
N LYS A 530 7.47 -28.58 -29.69
CA LYS A 530 6.80 -29.72 -29.04
C LYS A 530 5.63 -29.23 -28.19
N ILE A 531 4.47 -29.86 -28.37
CA ILE A 531 3.29 -29.68 -27.54
C ILE A 531 3.26 -30.78 -26.49
N THR A 532 3.16 -30.41 -25.22
CA THR A 532 3.11 -31.33 -24.08
C THR A 532 1.96 -30.98 -23.15
N THR A 533 1.38 -31.99 -22.50
CA THR A 533 0.43 -31.79 -21.41
C THR A 533 1.14 -32.15 -20.11
N PRO A 534 1.38 -31.18 -19.21
CA PRO A 534 2.00 -31.45 -17.92
C PRO A 534 1.17 -32.46 -17.13
N THR A 535 1.84 -33.44 -16.53
CA THR A 535 1.20 -34.36 -15.60
C THR A 535 0.81 -33.61 -14.33
N LEU A 536 -0.38 -33.88 -13.81
CA LEU A 536 -0.82 -33.34 -12.53
C LEU A 536 0.08 -33.85 -11.40
N PRO A 537 0.49 -33.01 -10.44
CA PRO A 537 1.29 -33.47 -9.31
C PRO A 537 0.54 -34.55 -8.51
N GLU A 538 1.27 -35.60 -8.11
CA GLU A 538 0.69 -36.74 -7.40
C GLU A 538 -0.08 -36.33 -6.14
N GLU A 539 0.48 -35.41 -5.35
CA GLU A 539 -0.17 -34.88 -4.14
C GLU A 539 -1.53 -34.24 -4.46
N TRP A 540 -1.60 -33.44 -5.53
CA TRP A 540 -2.85 -32.83 -5.98
C TRP A 540 -3.84 -33.90 -6.45
N VAL A 541 -3.39 -34.91 -7.20
CA VAL A 541 -4.24 -36.02 -7.65
C VAL A 541 -4.81 -36.79 -6.46
N ARG A 542 -4.01 -37.04 -5.42
CA ARG A 542 -4.47 -37.67 -4.17
C ARG A 542 -5.53 -36.83 -3.48
N MET A 543 -5.37 -35.50 -3.43
CA MET A 543 -6.40 -34.59 -2.91
C MET A 543 -7.68 -34.62 -3.76
N MET A 544 -7.56 -34.52 -5.09
CA MET A 544 -8.70 -34.58 -6.01
C MET A 544 -9.49 -35.88 -5.83
N ILE A 545 -8.82 -37.04 -5.83
CA ILE A 545 -9.47 -38.34 -5.60
C ILE A 545 -10.18 -38.35 -4.25
N LYS A 546 -9.54 -37.82 -3.19
CA LYS A 546 -10.12 -37.81 -1.84
C LYS A 546 -11.39 -36.94 -1.74
N PHE A 547 -11.42 -35.79 -2.40
CA PHE A 547 -12.46 -34.76 -2.18
C PHE A 547 -13.53 -34.68 -3.26
N ASP A 548 -13.26 -35.17 -4.47
CA ASP A 548 -14.22 -35.16 -5.57
C ASP A 548 -15.05 -36.45 -5.56
N THR A 549 -14.85 -37.35 -6.52
CA THR A 549 -15.69 -38.53 -6.72
C THR A 549 -15.01 -39.87 -6.40
N GLY A 550 -13.76 -39.83 -5.91
CA GLY A 550 -13.05 -41.03 -5.47
C GLY A 550 -12.79 -42.04 -6.59
N ASP A 551 -13.50 -43.16 -6.51
CA ASP A 551 -13.26 -44.33 -7.35
C ASP A 551 -13.61 -44.12 -8.84
N TRP A 552 -14.31 -43.05 -9.21
CA TRP A 552 -14.63 -42.74 -10.61
C TRP A 552 -13.40 -42.49 -11.49
N TYR A 553 -12.25 -42.17 -10.87
CA TYR A 553 -10.98 -41.96 -11.57
C TYR A 553 -10.13 -43.23 -11.72
N LYS A 554 -10.54 -44.37 -11.16
CA LYS A 554 -9.85 -45.66 -11.34
C LYS A 554 -10.21 -46.23 -12.72
N GLN A 555 -9.22 -46.41 -13.59
CA GLN A 555 -9.37 -47.08 -14.88
C GLN A 555 -8.71 -48.45 -14.88
#